data_AF-A0A7C2AJX3-F1
#
_entry.id   AF-A0A7C2AJX3-F1
#
_cell.length_a   1.000
_cell.length_b   1.000
_cell.length_c   1.000
_cell.angle_alpha   90.00
_cell.angle_beta   90.00
_cell.angle_gamma   90.00
#
_symmetry.space_group_name_H-M   'P 1'
#
loop_
_entity.id
_entity.type
_entity.pdbx_description
1 polymer ?
#
loop_
_entity_poly.entity_id
_entity_poly.type
_entity_poly.pdbx_seq_one_letter_code
_entity_poly.pdbx_strand_id
1 'polypeptide(L)'
;MNGTEDPIMPYAGGEVTLELFPRLAKLTKPKSRGRVVAVERAASMWAKRNGLDPKPTRRLLANPKKLDGCRVELQSWSKDGADPEVLLYRVIGGGHTLPGRSSYLPKRIVGRTCGDIDAVDVIWDFLSAKRRASVDEEAAH
;
A
#
# COMPACT_ATOMS: atom_id res chain seq x y z
N MET A 1 -0.84 -0.84 -1.67
CA MET A 1 -1.30 -1.35 -0.36
C MET A 1 -0.14 -1.19 0.60
N ASN A 2 -0.35 -0.62 1.78
CA ASN A 2 0.76 -0.27 2.67
C ASN A 2 0.39 -0.45 4.13
N GLY A 3 1.28 -1.06 4.90
CA GLY A 3 1.18 -1.22 6.35
C GLY A 3 1.40 0.10 7.09
N THR A 4 0.55 0.43 8.06
CA THR A 4 0.72 1.65 8.87
C THR A 4 1.80 1.51 9.93
N GLU A 5 2.14 0.27 10.30
CA GLU A 5 3.21 -0.10 11.24
C GLU A 5 4.35 -0.82 10.51
N ASP A 6 4.57 -0.48 9.23
CA ASP A 6 5.69 -0.98 8.44
C ASP A 6 7.02 -0.49 9.05
N PRO A 7 7.87 -1.39 9.58
CA PRO A 7 9.12 -1.02 10.24
C PRO A 7 10.25 -0.65 9.26
N ILE A 8 10.04 -0.78 7.95
CA ILE A 8 11.03 -0.51 6.90
C ILE A 8 10.62 0.71 6.09
N MET A 9 9.35 0.78 5.66
CA MET A 9 8.81 1.86 4.82
C MET A 9 7.82 2.72 5.62
N PRO A 10 8.22 3.92 6.07
CA PRO A 10 7.39 4.72 6.96
C PRO A 10 6.11 5.20 6.27
N TYR A 11 4.95 4.80 6.80
CA TYR A 11 3.64 5.14 6.21
C TYR A 11 3.39 6.66 6.12
N ALA A 12 3.81 7.39 7.15
CA ALA A 12 3.70 8.85 7.21
C ALA A 12 4.77 9.59 6.38
N GLY A 13 5.63 8.86 5.66
CA GLY A 13 6.80 9.40 4.99
C GLY A 13 7.97 9.60 5.95
N GLY A 14 9.08 10.08 5.42
CA GLY A 14 10.31 10.27 6.17
C GLY A 14 11.45 9.39 5.66
N GLU A 15 12.45 9.19 6.51
CA GLU A 15 13.66 8.46 6.15
C GLU A 15 13.42 6.95 6.17
N VAL A 16 13.90 6.28 5.12
CA VAL A 16 13.86 4.82 5.02
C VAL A 16 15.12 4.27 5.67
N THR A 17 14.95 3.43 6.69
CA THR A 17 16.04 2.73 7.38
C THR A 17 15.75 1.24 7.40
N LEU A 18 16.80 0.41 7.45
CA LEU A 18 16.63 -1.04 7.62
C LEU A 18 17.32 -1.48 8.91
N GLU A 19 16.51 -1.87 9.89
CA GLU A 19 16.98 -2.35 11.20
C GLU A 19 16.93 -3.88 11.27
N LEU A 20 17.89 -4.55 10.65
CA LEU A 20 17.98 -6.03 10.65
C LEU A 20 18.21 -6.61 12.06
N PHE A 21 18.84 -5.84 12.95
CA PHE A 21 19.18 -6.25 14.32
C PHE A 21 18.84 -5.14 15.32
N PRO A 22 17.58 -5.02 15.77
CA PRO A 22 17.13 -3.91 16.62
C PRO A 22 17.93 -3.75 17.92
N ARG A 23 18.41 -4.87 18.49
CA ARG A 23 19.26 -4.85 19.70
C ARG A 23 20.66 -4.29 19.46
N LEU A 24 21.17 -4.39 18.23
CA LEU A 24 22.46 -3.85 17.79
C LEU A 24 22.31 -2.49 17.09
N ALA A 25 21.09 -2.10 16.71
CA ALA A 25 20.80 -0.78 16.12
C ALA A 25 21.13 0.37 17.08
N LYS A 26 21.09 0.14 18.40
CA LYS A 26 21.59 1.13 19.38
C LYS A 26 23.10 1.35 19.32
N LEU A 27 23.85 0.38 18.79
CA LEU A 27 25.31 0.47 18.60
C LEU A 27 25.68 0.95 17.20
N THR A 28 24.75 0.92 16.24
CA THR A 28 25.01 1.25 14.84
C THR A 28 23.90 2.14 14.32
N LYS A 29 24.19 3.40 13.96
CA LYS A 29 23.20 4.24 13.28
C LYS A 29 22.82 3.57 11.95
N PRO A 30 21.56 3.15 11.75
CA PRO A 30 21.16 2.57 10.49
C PRO A 30 21.33 3.61 9.39
N LYS A 31 21.99 3.21 8.29
CA LYS A 31 22.20 4.12 7.16
C LYS A 31 20.86 4.41 6.49
N SER A 32 20.58 5.69 6.30
CA SER A 32 19.42 6.14 5.52
C SER A 32 19.52 5.60 4.09
N ARG A 33 18.38 5.17 3.55
CA ARG A 33 18.20 4.68 2.17
C ARG A 33 17.40 5.66 1.31
N GLY A 34 17.32 6.91 1.75
CA GLY A 34 16.55 7.97 1.09
C GLY A 34 15.31 8.36 1.88
N ARG A 35 14.57 9.33 1.34
CA ARG A 35 13.37 9.89 1.94
C ARG A 35 12.17 9.67 1.04
N VAL A 36 11.06 9.26 1.63
CA VAL A 36 9.79 9.02 0.94
C VAL A 36 8.71 9.96 1.43
N VAL A 37 7.74 10.26 0.57
CA VAL A 37 6.52 10.98 0.95
C VAL A 37 5.56 10.06 1.70
N ALA A 38 4.60 10.62 2.43
CA ALA A 38 3.51 9.86 3.03
C ALA A 38 2.73 9.06 1.98
N VAL A 39 2.28 7.86 2.35
CA VAL A 39 1.53 6.96 1.46
C VAL A 39 0.26 7.62 0.93
N GLU A 40 -0.52 8.28 1.80
CA GLU A 40 -1.75 8.98 1.36
C GLU A 40 -1.45 10.14 0.42
N ARG A 41 -0.28 10.79 0.58
CA ARG A 41 0.19 11.83 -0.35
C ARG A 41 0.60 11.23 -1.70
N ALA A 42 1.27 10.08 -1.72
CA ALA A 42 1.58 9.40 -2.97
C ALA A 42 0.31 9.00 -3.73
N ALA A 43 -0.70 8.45 -3.03
CA ALA A 43 -1.99 8.10 -3.64
C ALA A 43 -2.73 9.33 -4.19
N SER A 44 -2.76 10.44 -3.43
CA SER A 44 -3.41 11.68 -3.91
C SER A 44 -2.67 12.32 -5.08
N MET A 45 -1.34 12.17 -5.18
CA MET A 45 -0.57 12.61 -6.36
C MET A 45 -0.98 11.84 -7.61
N TRP A 46 -1.19 10.52 -7.52
CA TRP A 46 -1.72 9.72 -8.63
C TRP A 46 -3.14 10.12 -9.01
N ALA A 47 -4.03 10.29 -8.03
CA ALA A 47 -5.39 10.74 -8.28
C ALA A 47 -5.42 12.11 -8.98
N LYS A 48 -4.61 13.07 -8.52
CA LYS A 48 -4.44 14.38 -9.15
C LYS A 48 -3.93 14.25 -10.60
N ARG A 49 -2.94 13.39 -10.83
CA ARG A 49 -2.39 13.17 -12.18
C ARG A 49 -3.44 12.62 -13.14
N ASN A 50 -4.36 11.80 -12.66
CA ASN A 50 -5.44 11.22 -13.45
C ASN A 50 -6.68 12.13 -13.55
N GLY A 51 -6.67 13.33 -12.95
CA GLY A 51 -7.82 14.24 -12.97
C GLY A 51 -9.04 13.73 -12.19
N LEU A 52 -8.80 12.90 -11.16
CA LEU A 52 -9.85 12.36 -10.28
C LEU A 52 -10.22 13.35 -9.17
N ASP A 53 -11.36 13.11 -8.53
CA ASP A 53 -11.77 13.88 -7.35
C ASP A 53 -10.69 13.82 -6.26
N PRO A 54 -10.26 14.95 -5.67
CA PRO A 54 -9.12 14.96 -4.75
C PRO A 54 -9.39 14.26 -3.42
N LYS A 55 -10.66 14.14 -3.02
CA LYS A 55 -11.09 13.52 -1.77
C LYS A 55 -11.52 12.08 -2.04
N PRO A 56 -10.84 11.07 -1.46
CA PRO A 56 -11.27 9.68 -1.63
C PRO A 56 -12.55 9.40 -0.84
N THR A 57 -13.32 8.43 -1.32
CA THR A 57 -14.25 7.69 -0.45
C THR A 57 -13.45 6.73 0.43
N ARG A 58 -13.92 6.49 1.66
CA ARG A 58 -13.24 5.61 2.62
C ARG A 58 -14.21 4.60 3.20
N ARG A 59 -13.82 3.33 3.30
CA ARG A 59 -14.55 2.33 4.10
C ARG A 59 -13.62 1.33 4.76
N LEU A 60 -13.99 0.89 5.95
CA LEU A 60 -13.37 -0.28 6.57
C LEU A 60 -13.88 -1.55 5.89
N LEU A 61 -12.97 -2.48 5.64
CA LEU A 61 -13.29 -3.82 5.14
C LEU A 61 -13.69 -4.74 6.30
N ALA A 62 -14.26 -5.90 5.92
CA ALA A 62 -14.51 -6.99 6.85
C ALA A 62 -13.21 -7.42 7.55
N ASN A 63 -13.34 -7.89 8.80
CA ASN A 63 -12.23 -8.41 9.60
C ASN A 63 -12.46 -9.88 9.94
N PRO A 64 -12.27 -10.80 8.97
CA PRO A 64 -12.36 -12.22 9.23
C PRO A 64 -11.22 -12.74 10.12
N LYS A 65 -10.05 -12.07 10.18
CA LYS A 65 -8.87 -12.53 10.94
C LYS A 65 -8.61 -11.71 12.19
N LYS A 66 -9.61 -11.64 13.08
CA LYS A 66 -9.63 -10.80 14.30
C LYS A 66 -8.42 -10.86 15.24
N LEU A 67 -7.58 -11.90 15.17
CA LEU A 67 -6.44 -12.12 16.07
C LEU A 67 -5.08 -11.75 15.47
N ASP A 68 -5.02 -11.35 14.19
CA ASP A 68 -3.75 -10.94 13.56
C ASP A 68 -3.33 -9.51 13.92
N GLY A 69 -4.22 -8.75 14.56
CA GLY A 69 -3.96 -7.40 15.05
C GLY A 69 -3.92 -6.34 13.95
N CYS A 70 -4.52 -6.59 12.79
CA CYS A 70 -4.66 -5.60 11.73
C CYS A 70 -6.12 -5.30 11.38
N ARG A 71 -6.31 -4.26 10.55
CA ARG A 71 -7.54 -3.94 9.82
C ARG A 71 -7.19 -3.36 8.47
N VAL A 72 -8.13 -3.43 7.53
CA VAL A 72 -7.96 -2.77 6.23
C VAL A 72 -9.00 -1.67 6.05
N GLU A 73 -8.53 -0.46 5.76
CA GLU A 73 -9.34 0.64 5.22
C GLU A 73 -9.05 0.77 3.72
N LEU A 74 -10.10 0.76 2.90
CA LEU A 74 -10.00 1.07 1.48
C LEU A 74 -10.30 2.55 1.27
N GLN A 75 -9.40 3.24 0.59
CA GLN A 75 -9.60 4.58 0.05
C GLN A 75 -9.67 4.49 -1.48
N SER A 76 -10.69 5.09 -2.08
CA SER A 76 -10.95 5.02 -3.52
C SER A 76 -11.08 6.41 -4.11
N TRP A 77 -10.36 6.66 -5.21
CA TRP A 77 -10.50 7.85 -6.05
C TRP A 77 -11.09 7.47 -7.40
N SER A 78 -12.10 8.24 -7.82
CA SER A 78 -12.88 8.05 -9.04
C SER A 78 -13.15 9.41 -9.69
N LYS A 79 -13.59 9.40 -10.94
CA LYS A 79 -14.12 10.57 -11.64
C LYS A 79 -15.65 10.49 -11.68
N ASP A 80 -16.34 11.49 -11.15
CA ASP A 80 -17.80 11.62 -11.27
C ASP A 80 -18.61 10.36 -10.88
N GLY A 81 -18.13 9.60 -9.88
CA GLY A 81 -18.77 8.36 -9.42
C GLY A 81 -18.57 7.13 -10.32
N ALA A 82 -17.72 7.21 -11.34
CA ALA A 82 -17.30 6.08 -12.16
C ALA A 82 -16.45 5.06 -11.37
N ASP A 83 -16.07 3.96 -12.03
CA ASP A 83 -15.20 2.95 -11.44
C ASP A 83 -13.89 3.57 -10.93
N PRO A 84 -13.47 3.27 -9.69
CA PRO A 84 -12.24 3.80 -9.14
C PRO A 84 -11.02 3.49 -9.99
N GLU A 85 -10.15 4.47 -10.17
CA GLU A 85 -8.90 4.34 -10.93
C GLU A 85 -7.66 4.31 -10.03
N VAL A 86 -7.78 4.81 -8.79
CA VAL A 86 -6.74 4.70 -7.78
C VAL A 86 -7.36 4.14 -6.50
N LEU A 87 -6.77 3.07 -5.99
CA LEU A 87 -7.15 2.42 -4.75
C LEU A 87 -5.97 2.39 -3.78
N LEU A 88 -6.17 2.85 -2.55
CA LEU A 88 -5.24 2.66 -1.45
C LEU A 88 -5.87 1.74 -0.40
N TYR A 89 -5.34 0.53 -0.30
CA TYR A 89 -5.58 -0.34 0.84
C TYR A 89 -4.60 0.03 1.95
N ARG A 90 -5.08 0.79 2.93
CA ARG A 90 -4.37 1.17 4.15
C ARG A 90 -4.52 0.03 5.16
N VAL A 91 -3.42 -0.68 5.40
CA VAL A 91 -3.37 -1.86 6.27
C VAL A 91 -2.99 -1.41 7.67
N ILE A 92 -3.99 -1.04 8.45
CA ILE A 92 -3.86 -0.53 9.82
C ILE A 92 -3.29 -1.65 10.71
N GLY A 93 -2.20 -1.37 11.42
CA GLY A 93 -1.48 -2.34 12.26
C GLY A 93 -0.64 -3.37 11.49
N GLY A 94 -0.67 -3.33 10.15
CA GLY A 94 0.13 -4.17 9.27
C GLY A 94 1.54 -3.64 9.06
N GLY A 95 2.46 -4.54 8.76
CA GLY A 95 3.88 -4.25 8.49
C GLY A 95 4.28 -4.34 7.01
N HIS A 96 5.59 -4.54 6.77
CA HIS A 96 6.24 -4.74 5.47
C HIS A 96 5.99 -6.14 4.88
N THR A 97 4.72 -6.48 4.65
CA THR A 97 4.33 -7.81 4.17
C THR A 97 3.26 -7.72 3.10
N LEU A 98 3.03 -8.83 2.40
CA LEU A 98 1.94 -8.97 1.43
C LEU A 98 0.71 -9.54 2.15
N PRO A 99 -0.40 -8.79 2.28
CA PRO A 99 -1.62 -9.29 2.92
C PRO A 99 -2.11 -10.62 2.32
N GLY A 100 -2.57 -11.52 3.19
CA GLY A 100 -3.05 -12.86 2.83
C GLY A 100 -1.96 -13.87 2.47
N ARG A 101 -0.68 -13.48 2.46
CA ARG A 101 0.44 -14.36 2.10
C ARG A 101 1.44 -14.49 3.25
N SER A 102 2.05 -15.66 3.39
CA SER A 102 3.10 -15.86 4.39
C SER A 102 4.32 -14.98 4.07
N SER A 103 4.82 -14.25 5.07
CA SER A 103 6.11 -13.57 4.94
C SER A 103 7.25 -14.53 5.29
N TYR A 104 8.29 -14.54 4.46
CA TYR A 104 9.50 -15.34 4.69
C TYR A 104 10.41 -14.78 5.79
N LEU A 105 10.27 -13.49 6.10
CA LEU A 105 11.07 -12.83 7.14
C LEU A 105 10.35 -12.87 8.49
N PRO A 106 11.10 -12.98 9.61
CA PRO A 106 10.53 -12.94 10.95
C PRO A 106 9.68 -11.68 11.20
N LYS A 107 8.55 -11.83 11.89
CA LYS A 107 7.63 -10.74 12.30
C LYS A 107 8.34 -9.54 12.94
N ARG A 108 9.44 -9.77 13.65
CA ARG A 108 10.24 -8.69 14.28
C ARG A 108 10.93 -7.75 13.27
N ILE A 109 11.12 -8.19 12.02
CA ILE A 109 11.77 -7.41 10.94
C ILE A 109 10.73 -6.76 10.04
N VAL A 110 9.64 -7.47 9.75
CA VAL A 110 8.64 -7.04 8.75
C VAL A 110 7.30 -6.64 9.37
N GLY A 111 7.14 -6.71 10.68
CA GLY A 111 5.86 -6.41 11.34
C GLY A 111 4.79 -7.48 11.10
N ARG A 112 3.53 -7.13 11.40
CA ARG A 112 2.38 -8.05 11.30
C ARG A 112 1.96 -8.26 9.83
N THR A 113 1.57 -9.48 9.49
CA THR A 113 0.89 -9.77 8.23
C THR A 113 -0.61 -9.74 8.45
N CYS A 114 -1.32 -8.98 7.63
CA CYS A 114 -2.76 -8.87 7.67
C CYS A 114 -3.41 -9.96 6.82
N GLY A 115 -4.30 -10.75 7.39
CA GLY A 115 -4.99 -11.84 6.70
C GLY A 115 -6.42 -11.51 6.26
N ASP A 116 -6.87 -10.26 6.45
CA ASP A 116 -8.23 -9.82 6.12
C ASP A 116 -8.53 -9.80 4.61
N ILE A 117 -7.50 -9.72 3.76
CA ILE A 117 -7.59 -9.76 2.29
C ILE A 117 -6.44 -10.60 1.71
N ASP A 118 -6.62 -11.15 0.51
CA ASP A 118 -5.51 -11.63 -0.33
C ASP A 118 -5.10 -10.51 -1.29
N ALA A 119 -3.87 -10.03 -1.16
CA ALA A 119 -3.40 -8.91 -1.95
C ALA A 119 -3.25 -9.25 -3.44
N VAL A 120 -2.95 -10.50 -3.79
CA VAL A 120 -2.80 -10.93 -5.18
C VAL A 120 -4.15 -10.89 -5.87
N ASP A 121 -5.18 -11.45 -5.23
CA ASP A 121 -6.54 -11.46 -5.77
C ASP A 121 -7.06 -10.03 -5.93
N VAL A 122 -6.89 -9.18 -4.91
CA VAL A 122 -7.33 -7.78 -4.97
C VAL A 122 -6.62 -6.98 -6.08
N ILE A 123 -5.32 -7.20 -6.28
CA ILE A 123 -4.58 -6.55 -7.37
C ILE A 123 -5.07 -7.06 -8.73
N TRP A 124 -5.28 -8.37 -8.85
CA TRP A 124 -5.75 -8.99 -10.07
C TRP A 124 -7.16 -8.53 -10.44
N ASP A 125 -8.09 -8.51 -9.49
CA ASP A 125 -9.47 -8.05 -9.68
C ASP A 125 -9.49 -6.59 -10.16
N PHE A 126 -8.66 -5.73 -9.56
CA PHE A 126 -8.54 -4.34 -10.00
C PHE A 126 -8.04 -4.22 -11.43
N LEU A 127 -6.96 -4.93 -11.79
CA LEU A 127 -6.32 -4.81 -13.10
C LEU A 127 -7.13 -5.49 -14.22
N SER A 128 -7.69 -6.67 -13.95
CA SER A 128 -8.46 -7.44 -14.94
C SER A 128 -9.80 -6.77 -15.30
N ALA A 129 -10.36 -5.96 -14.39
CA ALA A 129 -11.52 -5.13 -14.67
C ALA A 129 -11.21 -3.91 -15.57
N LYS A 130 -9.93 -3.56 -15.78
CA LYS A 130 -9.55 -2.44 -16.65
C LYS A 130 -9.32 -2.93 -18.08
N ARG A 131 -9.97 -2.26 -19.04
CA ARG A 131 -9.62 -2.43 -20.45
C ARG A 131 -8.24 -1.83 -20.69
N ARG A 132 -7.40 -2.52 -21.48
CA ARG A 132 -6.25 -1.88 -22.12
C ARG A 132 -6.79 -0.75 -23.01
N ALA A 133 -6.19 0.42 -22.94
CA ALA A 133 -6.35 1.38 -24.02
C ALA A 133 -5.89 0.69 -25.31
N SER A 134 -6.64 0.81 -26.41
CA SER A 134 -6.11 0.47 -27.71
C SER A 134 -4.85 1.31 -27.91
N VAL A 135 -3.76 0.66 -28.31
CA VAL A 135 -2.66 1.41 -28.91
C VAL A 135 -3.20 1.76 -30.28
N ASP A 136 -3.74 2.97 -30.43
CA ASP A 136 -3.94 3.51 -31.77
C ASP A 136 -2.54 3.67 -32.36
N GLU A 137 -2.21 2.76 -33.26
CA GLU A 137 -0.96 2.70 -33.98
C GLU A 137 -0.93 3.87 -34.96
N GLU A 138 -0.64 5.07 -34.44
CA GLU A 138 -0.27 6.22 -35.27
C GLU A 138 1.18 6.02 -35.72
N ALA A 139 1.38 5.02 -36.57
CA ALA A 139 2.58 4.81 -37.36
C ALA A 139 2.41 5.50 -38.72
N ALA A 140 2.93 6.72 -38.78
CA ALA A 140 3.73 7.28 -39.88
C ALA A 140 3.31 6.96 -41.34
N HIS A 141 2.68 7.95 -41.99
CA HIS A 141 3.06 8.62 -43.25
C HIS A 141 1.87 9.04 -44.11
#